data_AF-A0A6N9P752-F1
#
_entry.id   AF-A0A6N9P752-F1
#
_cell.length_a   1.000
_cell.length_b   1.000
_cell.length_c   1.000
_cell.angle_alpha   90.00
_cell.angle_beta   90.00
_cell.angle_gamma   90.00
#
_symmetry.space_group_name_H-M   'P 1'
#
loop_
_entity.id
_entity.type
_entity.pdbx_description
1 polymer ?
#
loop_
_entity_poly.entity_id
_entity_poly.type
_entity_poly.pdbx_seq_one_letter_code
_entity_poly.pdbx_strand_id
1 'polypeptide(L)'
;MAKVDKKVSIALFDKIAKEQFQNEATIEWHDAQLRVKYALSLTDMLAFVDDVVGSCFHDKLGYMPEVKDFAIKSNILSRYANFTLPDNLEHRYQLVYATDAMDAVCAAIDGTQLQEIVNSINSKIRFLCDSKAAMIQERINDILSTMEEMRDNTKSIFDGITQDDLKNLMGAITSNGLDEQELVQAYIEQAKSKDEQAE
;
A
#
# COMPACT_ATOMS: atom_id res chain seq x y z
N MET A 1 -19.81 45.86 -30.76
CA MET A 1 -18.40 45.81 -30.30
C MET A 1 -18.35 45.01 -29.01
N ALA A 2 -17.77 43.81 -29.04
CA ALA A 2 -17.57 43.03 -27.83
C ALA A 2 -16.49 43.72 -26.99
N LYS A 3 -16.80 44.08 -25.74
CA LYS A 3 -15.77 44.50 -24.78
C LYS A 3 -14.84 43.31 -24.59
N VAL A 4 -13.62 43.42 -25.07
CA VAL A 4 -12.58 42.41 -24.82
C VAL A 4 -12.26 42.52 -23.33
N ASP A 5 -12.67 41.53 -22.55
CA ASP A 5 -12.38 41.48 -21.12
C ASP A 5 -10.87 41.52 -20.90
N LYS A 6 -10.41 42.50 -20.12
CA LYS A 6 -8.98 42.65 -19.80
C LYS A 6 -8.57 41.49 -18.92
N LYS A 7 -7.65 40.65 -19.42
CA LYS A 7 -7.01 39.60 -18.64
C LYS A 7 -6.21 40.20 -17.49
N VAL A 8 -6.32 39.59 -16.31
CA VAL A 8 -5.46 39.89 -15.16
C VAL A 8 -4.06 39.35 -15.47
N SER A 9 -3.04 40.21 -15.40
CA SER A 9 -1.65 39.81 -15.64
C SER A 9 -1.04 39.16 -14.40
N ILE A 10 -0.03 38.31 -14.61
CA ILE A 10 0.75 37.69 -13.52
C ILE A 10 1.37 38.78 -12.62
N ALA A 11 1.90 39.85 -13.20
CA ALA A 11 2.49 40.95 -12.44
C ALA A 11 1.48 41.64 -11.49
N LEU A 12 0.22 41.77 -11.92
CA LEU A 12 -0.84 42.29 -11.05
C LEU A 12 -1.20 41.30 -9.95
N PHE A 13 -1.25 40.01 -10.28
CA PHE A 13 -1.52 38.94 -9.32
C PHE A 13 -0.42 38.84 -8.24
N ASP A 14 0.86 38.84 -8.64
CA ASP A 14 2.01 38.83 -7.73
C ASP A 14 2.03 40.05 -6.80
N LYS A 15 1.68 41.23 -7.34
CA LYS A 15 1.57 42.45 -6.55
C LYS A 15 0.49 42.31 -5.48
N ILE A 16 -0.71 41.88 -5.87
CA ILE A 16 -1.82 41.67 -4.93
C ILE A 16 -1.46 40.63 -3.88
N ALA A 17 -0.86 39.50 -4.28
CA ALA A 17 -0.42 38.45 -3.37
C ALA A 17 0.54 39.01 -2.31
N LYS A 18 1.58 39.75 -2.71
CA LYS A 18 2.57 40.32 -1.77
C LYS A 18 1.99 41.39 -0.85
N GLU A 19 1.08 42.21 -1.35
CA GLU A 19 0.52 43.34 -0.60
C GLU A 19 -0.61 42.94 0.36
N GLN A 20 -1.41 41.92 -0.01
CA GLN A 20 -2.65 41.60 0.69
C GLN A 20 -2.65 40.22 1.36
N PHE A 21 -1.74 39.32 0.99
CA PHE A 21 -1.76 37.94 1.46
C PHE A 21 -0.39 37.55 2.03
N GLN A 22 -0.28 37.61 3.36
CA GLN A 22 0.86 37.02 4.06
C GLN A 22 0.57 35.56 4.35
N ASN A 23 1.45 34.67 3.87
CA ASN A 23 1.30 33.24 4.06
C ASN A 23 1.71 32.78 5.47
N GLU A 24 2.21 33.65 6.33
CA GLU A 24 2.61 33.31 7.69
C GLU A 24 2.01 34.30 8.68
N ALA A 25 1.50 33.78 9.78
CA ALA A 25 1.00 34.54 10.91
C ALA A 25 1.67 34.06 12.19
N THR A 26 1.87 34.96 13.15
CA THR A 26 2.26 34.60 14.51
C THR A 26 1.08 34.85 15.42
N ILE A 27 0.64 33.81 16.15
CA ILE A 27 -0.43 33.89 17.13
C ILE A 27 0.14 33.58 18.52
N GLU A 28 -0.31 34.31 19.54
CA GLU A 28 -0.05 33.93 20.93
C GLU A 28 -1.00 32.80 21.31
N TRP A 29 -0.44 31.69 21.78
CA TRP A 29 -1.18 30.53 22.24
C TRP A 29 -0.63 30.15 23.61
N HIS A 30 -1.41 30.45 24.65
CA HIS A 30 -0.96 30.44 26.04
C HIS A 30 0.36 31.23 26.19
N ASP A 31 1.38 30.66 26.85
CA ASP A 31 2.70 31.30 27.04
C ASP A 31 3.68 31.05 25.87
N ALA A 32 3.18 30.65 24.68
CA ALA A 32 3.98 30.33 23.51
C ALA A 32 3.57 31.13 22.27
N GLN A 33 4.53 31.33 21.36
CA GLN A 33 4.28 31.90 20.04
C GLN A 33 4.19 30.80 18.98
N LEU A 34 3.00 30.65 18.40
CA LEU A 34 2.80 29.76 17.26
C LEU A 34 3.01 30.53 15.96
N ARG A 35 3.89 30.00 15.12
CA ARG A 35 4.04 30.44 13.73
C ARG A 35 3.22 29.52 12.85
N VAL A 36 2.18 30.06 12.24
CA VAL A 36 1.23 29.31 11.42
C VAL A 36 1.31 29.77 9.98
N LYS A 37 1.46 28.83 9.05
CA LYS A 37 1.36 29.08 7.61
C LYS A 37 -0.12 29.11 7.22
N TYR A 38 -0.57 30.11 6.49
CA TYR A 38 -1.95 30.20 5.99
C TYR A 38 -2.24 29.06 4.99
N ALA A 39 -1.36 28.89 4.00
CA ALA A 39 -1.43 27.83 3.01
C ALA A 39 -0.08 27.08 2.92
N LEU A 40 -0.16 25.79 2.61
CA LEU A 40 1.01 24.97 2.33
C LEU A 40 1.52 25.19 0.91
N SER A 41 2.84 25.02 0.76
CA SER A 41 3.47 24.86 -0.55
C SER A 41 2.99 23.56 -1.20
N LEU A 42 3.13 23.46 -2.53
CA LEU A 42 2.82 22.22 -3.25
C LEU A 42 3.61 21.03 -2.68
N THR A 43 4.89 21.22 -2.35
CA THR A 43 5.75 20.17 -1.77
C THR A 43 5.25 19.72 -0.41
N ASP A 44 4.91 20.66 0.48
CA ASP A 44 4.41 20.33 1.82
C ASP A 44 3.05 19.63 1.75
N MET A 45 2.19 20.05 0.80
CA MET A 45 0.90 19.42 0.56
C MET A 45 1.05 17.97 0.07
N LEU A 46 1.93 17.72 -0.90
CA LEU A 46 2.17 16.36 -1.40
C LEU A 46 2.69 15.45 -0.29
N ALA A 47 3.64 15.94 0.51
CA ALA A 47 4.17 15.21 1.65
C ALA A 47 3.12 14.97 2.75
N PHE A 48 2.23 15.94 3.01
CA PHE A 48 1.08 15.75 3.90
C PHE A 48 0.22 14.58 3.40
N VAL A 49 -0.20 14.61 2.14
CA VAL A 49 -1.07 13.57 1.57
C VAL A 49 -0.38 12.21 1.67
N ASP A 50 0.89 12.11 1.31
CA ASP A 50 1.66 10.88 1.35
C ASP A 50 1.81 10.32 2.77
N ASP A 51 2.13 11.17 3.75
CA ASP A 51 2.30 10.75 5.15
C ASP A 51 0.99 10.21 5.73
N VAL A 52 -0.13 10.89 5.48
CA VAL A 52 -1.44 10.45 5.98
C VAL A 52 -1.86 9.15 5.30
N VAL A 53 -1.74 9.07 3.98
CA VAL A 53 -2.08 7.87 3.23
C VAL A 53 -1.21 6.70 3.68
N GLY A 54 0.10 6.89 3.79
CA GLY A 54 1.05 5.87 4.27
C GLY A 54 0.71 5.39 5.68
N SER A 55 0.35 6.29 6.58
CA SER A 55 -0.06 5.95 7.95
C SER A 55 -1.31 5.08 8.04
N CYS A 56 -2.17 5.10 7.00
CA CYS A 56 -3.39 4.30 6.96
C CYS A 56 -3.17 2.87 6.44
N PHE A 57 -1.97 2.49 6.01
CA PHE A 57 -1.70 1.15 5.50
C PHE A 57 -0.60 0.48 6.30
N HIS A 58 -0.95 -0.63 6.95
CA HIS A 58 0.00 -1.47 7.68
C HIS A 58 0.21 -2.79 6.95
N ASP A 59 1.47 -3.22 6.82
CA ASP A 59 1.84 -4.40 6.02
C ASP A 59 1.11 -5.69 6.45
N LYS A 60 0.85 -5.84 7.75
CA LYS A 60 0.18 -7.04 8.31
C LYS A 60 -1.31 -6.88 8.56
N LEU A 61 -1.75 -5.66 8.87
CA LEU A 61 -3.12 -5.40 9.34
C LEU A 61 -3.99 -4.82 8.21
N GLY A 62 -3.38 -4.50 7.07
CA GLY A 62 -4.07 -3.94 5.92
C GLY A 62 -4.41 -2.47 6.13
N TYR A 63 -5.59 -2.07 5.62
CA TYR A 63 -6.07 -0.70 5.71
C TYR A 63 -6.65 -0.40 7.11
N MET A 64 -6.14 0.66 7.75
CA MET A 64 -6.46 1.13 9.10
C MET A 64 -7.09 2.53 9.04
N PRO A 65 -8.38 2.67 8.72
CA PRO A 65 -9.06 3.96 8.60
C PRO A 65 -9.07 4.79 9.88
N GLU A 66 -9.00 4.14 11.04
CA GLU A 66 -9.02 4.76 12.38
C GLU A 66 -7.81 5.66 12.64
N VAL A 67 -6.69 5.43 11.96
CA VAL A 67 -5.47 6.25 12.10
C VAL A 67 -5.57 7.54 11.29
N LYS A 68 -6.47 7.60 10.30
CA LYS A 68 -6.54 8.69 9.31
C LYS A 68 -6.71 10.07 9.97
N ASP A 69 -7.70 10.22 10.84
CA ASP A 69 -8.00 11.52 11.48
C ASP A 69 -6.83 11.98 12.35
N PHE A 70 -6.25 11.07 13.12
CA PHE A 70 -5.07 11.34 13.93
C PHE A 70 -3.86 11.77 13.09
N ALA A 71 -3.61 11.09 11.96
CA ALA A 71 -2.53 11.43 11.05
C ALA A 71 -2.76 12.81 10.38
N ILE A 72 -4.00 13.14 10.01
CA ILE A 72 -4.36 14.46 9.47
C ILE A 72 -4.07 15.55 10.52
N LYS A 73 -4.60 15.41 11.73
CA LYS A 73 -4.40 16.39 12.80
C LYS A 73 -2.93 16.56 13.17
N SER A 74 -2.18 15.45 13.24
CA SER A 74 -0.74 15.49 13.47
C SER A 74 -0.01 16.29 12.38
N ASN A 75 -0.37 16.07 11.11
CA ASN A 75 0.21 16.82 9.99
C ASN A 75 -0.20 18.28 9.97
N ILE A 76 -1.42 18.62 10.41
CA ILE A 76 -1.83 20.03 10.57
C ILE A 76 -0.88 20.72 11.55
N LEU A 77 -0.71 20.16 12.75
CA LEU A 77 0.14 20.78 13.78
C LEU A 77 1.61 20.88 13.36
N SER A 78 2.16 19.87 12.68
CA SER A 78 3.59 19.84 12.33
C SER A 78 3.96 20.56 11.03
N ARG A 79 3.03 20.69 10.08
CA ARG A 79 3.29 21.29 8.76
C ARG A 79 2.76 22.71 8.63
N TYR A 80 1.56 22.97 9.16
CA TYR A 80 1.00 24.32 9.18
C TYR A 80 1.58 25.13 10.33
N ALA A 81 1.97 24.50 11.45
CA ALA A 81 2.50 25.21 12.61
C ALA A 81 3.85 24.66 13.06
N ASN A 82 4.51 25.38 13.98
CA ASN A 82 5.83 25.03 14.52
C ASN A 82 5.77 24.05 15.70
N PHE A 83 4.78 23.16 15.76
CA PHE A 83 4.72 22.13 16.80
C PHE A 83 5.77 21.04 16.55
N THR A 84 6.44 20.63 17.63
CA THR A 84 7.23 19.39 17.67
C THR A 84 6.39 18.32 18.35
N LEU A 85 6.03 17.27 17.62
CA LEU A 85 5.17 16.21 18.14
C LEU A 85 6.00 15.05 18.72
N PRO A 86 5.61 14.45 19.86
CA PRO A 86 6.32 13.32 20.45
C PRO A 86 6.35 12.10 19.53
N ASP A 87 7.42 11.29 19.58
CA ASP A 87 7.50 10.02 18.85
C ASP A 87 6.59 8.94 19.43
N ASN A 88 6.34 8.98 20.74
CA ASN A 88 5.38 8.10 21.37
C ASN A 88 3.96 8.42 20.90
N LEU A 89 3.32 7.47 20.24
CA LEU A 89 2.01 7.66 19.60
C LEU A 89 0.90 7.98 20.60
N GLU A 90 0.89 7.32 21.76
CA GLU A 90 -0.12 7.56 22.80
C GLU A 90 -0.02 8.98 23.36
N HIS A 91 1.21 9.43 23.65
CA HIS A 91 1.46 10.80 24.10
C HIS A 91 1.09 11.82 23.01
N ARG A 92 1.46 11.56 21.75
CA ARG A 92 1.06 12.41 20.63
C ARG A 92 -0.47 12.48 20.48
N TYR A 93 -1.15 11.35 20.59
CA TYR A 93 -2.61 11.27 20.52
C TYR A 93 -3.27 12.12 21.61
N GLN A 94 -2.78 12.00 22.85
CA GLN A 94 -3.26 12.83 23.95
C GLN A 94 -3.06 14.33 23.67
N LEU A 95 -1.89 14.76 23.20
CA LEU A 95 -1.67 16.18 22.90
C LEU A 95 -2.56 16.70 21.76
N VAL A 96 -2.75 15.89 20.72
CA VAL A 96 -3.55 16.27 19.54
C VAL A 96 -5.04 16.42 19.89
N TYR A 97 -5.57 15.60 20.80
CA TYR A 97 -7.01 15.55 21.08
C TYR A 97 -7.42 16.17 22.42
N ALA A 98 -6.52 16.29 23.40
CA ALA A 98 -6.82 16.82 24.73
C ALA A 98 -6.43 18.30 24.91
N THR A 99 -6.00 18.97 23.84
CA THR A 99 -5.61 20.39 23.86
C THR A 99 -6.39 21.20 22.82
N ASP A 100 -6.35 22.51 22.94
CA ASP A 100 -6.93 23.48 21.99
C ASP A 100 -5.98 23.82 20.83
N ALA A 101 -4.83 23.13 20.70
CA ALA A 101 -3.84 23.40 19.67
C ALA A 101 -4.42 23.31 18.25
N MET A 102 -5.28 22.32 18.01
CA MET A 102 -5.95 22.15 16.71
C MET A 102 -6.85 23.32 16.37
N ASP A 103 -7.63 23.81 17.33
CA ASP A 103 -8.56 24.91 17.11
C ASP A 103 -7.80 26.21 16.84
N ALA A 104 -6.72 26.45 17.61
CA ALA A 104 -5.84 27.61 17.42
C ALA A 104 -5.19 27.64 16.03
N VAL A 105 -4.67 26.51 15.55
CA VAL A 105 -4.07 26.41 14.21
C VAL A 105 -5.15 26.53 13.13
N CYS A 106 -6.24 25.78 13.23
CA CYS A 106 -7.29 25.77 12.21
C CYS A 106 -7.96 27.14 12.01
N ALA A 107 -7.99 27.99 13.03
CA ALA A 107 -8.51 29.36 12.91
C ALA A 107 -7.64 30.28 12.03
N ALA A 108 -6.38 29.92 11.78
CA ALA A 108 -5.40 30.74 11.08
C ALA A 108 -5.00 30.22 9.69
N ILE A 109 -5.57 29.10 9.23
CA ILE A 109 -5.22 28.46 7.94
C ILE A 109 -6.33 28.61 6.89
N ASP A 110 -5.97 28.37 5.63
CA ASP A 110 -6.93 28.23 4.54
C ASP A 110 -7.70 26.91 4.66
N GLY A 111 -8.91 27.00 5.21
CA GLY A 111 -9.83 25.86 5.31
C GLY A 111 -10.21 25.26 3.96
N THR A 112 -10.15 26.03 2.87
CA THR A 112 -10.43 25.53 1.52
C THR A 112 -9.31 24.61 1.06
N GLN A 113 -8.06 25.07 1.15
CA GLN A 113 -6.91 24.24 0.81
C GLN A 113 -6.87 22.98 1.68
N LEU A 114 -7.09 23.10 3.00
CA LEU A 114 -7.13 21.93 3.87
C LEU A 114 -8.20 20.92 3.44
N GLN A 115 -9.40 21.37 3.06
CA GLN A 115 -10.45 20.49 2.58
C GLN A 115 -10.06 19.78 1.26
N GLU A 116 -9.39 20.48 0.34
CA GLU A 116 -8.87 19.89 -0.90
C GLU A 116 -7.80 18.83 -0.63
N ILE A 117 -6.94 19.05 0.37
CA ILE A 117 -5.95 18.08 0.84
C ILE A 117 -6.64 16.84 1.40
N VAL A 118 -7.64 17.01 2.26
CA VAL A 118 -8.42 15.89 2.83
C VAL A 118 -9.16 15.12 1.74
N ASN A 119 -9.73 15.79 0.74
CA ASN A 119 -10.37 15.16 -0.41
C ASN A 119 -9.36 14.35 -1.24
N SER A 120 -8.16 14.90 -1.46
CA SER A 120 -7.06 14.22 -2.14
C SER A 120 -6.62 12.96 -1.40
N ILE A 121 -6.49 13.02 -0.07
CA ILE A 121 -6.21 11.86 0.79
C ILE A 121 -7.28 10.78 0.62
N ASN A 122 -8.56 11.15 0.74
CA ASN A 122 -9.66 10.19 0.59
C ASN A 122 -9.66 9.53 -0.80
N SER A 123 -9.40 10.32 -1.85
CA SER A 123 -9.35 9.84 -3.22
C SER A 123 -8.18 8.88 -3.45
N LYS A 124 -7.00 9.20 -2.91
CA LYS A 124 -5.81 8.35 -2.99
C LYS A 124 -5.96 7.05 -2.21
N ILE A 125 -6.52 7.10 -1.00
CA ILE A 125 -6.86 5.89 -0.22
C ILE A 125 -7.82 5.00 -1.00
N ARG A 126 -8.91 5.58 -1.54
CA ARG A 126 -9.89 4.83 -2.32
C ARG A 126 -9.26 4.15 -3.53
N PHE A 127 -8.46 4.90 -4.30
CA PHE A 127 -7.73 4.35 -5.44
C PHE A 127 -6.84 3.17 -5.04
N LEU A 128 -6.10 3.27 -3.92
CA LEU A 128 -5.24 2.19 -3.43
C LEU A 128 -6.04 0.97 -2.97
N CYS A 129 -7.18 1.17 -2.30
CA CYS A 129 -8.07 0.08 -1.92
C CYS A 129 -8.66 -0.63 -3.14
N ASP A 130 -9.17 0.13 -4.11
CA ASP A 130 -9.76 -0.39 -5.34
C ASP A 130 -8.71 -1.13 -6.18
N SER A 131 -7.51 -0.55 -6.31
CA SER A 131 -6.39 -1.18 -7.04
C SER A 131 -5.94 -2.49 -6.38
N LYS A 132 -5.82 -2.53 -5.05
CA LYS A 132 -5.47 -3.77 -4.33
C LYS A 132 -6.56 -4.83 -4.48
N ALA A 133 -7.84 -4.45 -4.44
CA ALA A 133 -8.95 -5.37 -4.66
C ALA A 133 -8.93 -5.95 -6.08
N ALA A 134 -8.70 -5.12 -7.10
CA ALA A 134 -8.60 -5.56 -8.49
C ALA A 134 -7.43 -6.54 -8.70
N MET A 135 -6.25 -6.26 -8.14
CA MET A 135 -5.10 -7.18 -8.22
C MET A 135 -5.37 -8.52 -7.54
N ILE A 136 -6.11 -8.54 -6.42
CA ILE A 136 -6.49 -9.79 -5.75
C ILE A 136 -7.46 -10.59 -6.63
N GLN A 137 -8.43 -9.92 -7.26
CA GLN A 137 -9.36 -10.58 -8.18
C GLN A 137 -8.64 -11.19 -9.39
N GLU A 138 -7.70 -10.47 -9.98
CA GLU A 138 -6.86 -10.98 -11.08
C GLU A 138 -6.09 -12.24 -10.66
N ARG A 139 -5.42 -12.22 -9.50
CA ARG A 139 -4.73 -13.40 -8.97
C ARG A 139 -5.64 -14.59 -8.69
N ILE A 140 -6.87 -14.36 -8.23
CA ILE A 140 -7.86 -15.43 -8.04
C ILE A 140 -8.23 -16.04 -9.40
N ASN A 141 -8.46 -15.22 -10.41
CA ASN A 141 -8.77 -15.71 -11.76
C ASN A 141 -7.61 -16.53 -12.34
N ASP A 142 -6.36 -16.08 -12.13
CA ASP A 142 -5.16 -16.83 -12.55
C ASP A 142 -5.07 -18.19 -11.85
N ILE A 143 -5.36 -18.26 -10.54
CA ILE A 143 -5.40 -19.51 -9.78
C ILE A 143 -6.48 -20.44 -10.33
N LEU A 144 -7.69 -19.90 -10.61
CA LEU A 144 -8.79 -20.69 -11.16
C LEU A 144 -8.43 -21.25 -12.54
N SER A 145 -7.84 -20.43 -13.42
CA SER A 145 -7.34 -20.87 -14.73
C SER A 145 -6.30 -21.98 -14.58
N THR A 146 -5.34 -21.80 -13.66
CA THR A 146 -4.31 -22.82 -13.39
C THR A 146 -4.92 -24.12 -12.87
N MET A 147 -5.95 -24.05 -12.01
CA MET A 147 -6.66 -25.24 -11.53
C MET A 147 -7.45 -25.94 -12.63
N GLU A 148 -8.08 -25.18 -13.53
CA GLU A 148 -8.77 -25.73 -14.70
C GLU A 148 -7.79 -26.43 -15.66
N GLU A 149 -6.64 -25.82 -15.93
CA GLU A 149 -5.57 -26.45 -16.73
C GLU A 149 -5.03 -27.72 -16.04
N MET A 150 -4.80 -27.70 -14.72
CA MET A 150 -4.39 -28.88 -13.97
C MET A 150 -5.43 -30.00 -14.06
N ARG A 151 -6.73 -29.67 -13.93
CA ARG A 151 -7.83 -30.63 -14.09
C ARG A 151 -7.83 -31.23 -15.49
N ASP A 152 -7.72 -30.40 -16.52
CA ASP A 152 -7.81 -30.84 -17.91
C ASP A 152 -6.58 -31.67 -18.31
N ASN A 153 -5.38 -31.29 -17.87
CA ASN A 153 -4.16 -32.08 -18.03
C ASN A 153 -4.24 -33.42 -17.30
N THR A 154 -4.74 -33.43 -16.06
CA THR A 154 -4.94 -34.68 -15.29
C THR A 154 -5.95 -35.58 -16.01
N LYS A 155 -7.09 -35.02 -16.44
CA LYS A 155 -8.07 -35.76 -17.23
C LYS A 155 -7.46 -36.32 -18.51
N SER A 156 -6.66 -35.54 -19.24
CA SER A 156 -6.00 -35.99 -20.46
C SER A 156 -5.00 -37.14 -20.23
N ILE A 157 -4.29 -37.15 -19.10
CA ILE A 157 -3.36 -38.24 -18.74
C ILE A 157 -4.15 -39.54 -18.49
N PHE A 158 -5.33 -39.46 -17.87
CA PHE A 158 -6.12 -40.65 -17.51
C PHE A 158 -7.13 -41.08 -18.57
N ASP A 159 -7.68 -40.17 -19.38
CA ASP A 159 -8.63 -40.49 -20.47
C ASP A 159 -7.98 -41.39 -21.55
N GLY A 160 -6.66 -41.33 -21.69
CA GLY A 160 -5.88 -42.18 -22.59
C GLY A 160 -5.47 -43.54 -22.01
N ILE A 161 -5.71 -43.79 -20.72
CA ILE A 161 -5.39 -45.06 -20.07
C ILE A 161 -6.61 -45.98 -20.17
N THR A 162 -6.53 -46.99 -21.04
CA THR A 162 -7.58 -47.99 -21.14
C THR A 162 -7.46 -49.05 -20.04
N GLN A 163 -8.54 -49.80 -19.80
CA GLN A 163 -8.52 -50.92 -18.86
C GLN A 163 -7.51 -52.02 -19.27
N ASP A 164 -7.20 -52.11 -20.58
CA ASP A 164 -6.18 -53.01 -21.12
C ASP A 164 -4.76 -52.48 -20.89
N ASP A 165 -4.52 -51.16 -20.91
CA ASP A 165 -3.20 -50.58 -20.56
C ASP A 165 -2.88 -50.81 -19.07
N LEU A 166 -3.89 -50.65 -18.20
CA LEU A 166 -3.80 -50.99 -16.77
C LEU A 166 -3.56 -52.48 -16.54
N LYS A 167 -4.20 -53.37 -17.31
CA LYS A 167 -3.97 -54.82 -17.26
C LYS A 167 -2.61 -55.22 -17.80
N ASN A 168 -2.11 -54.57 -18.85
CA ASN A 168 -0.78 -54.82 -19.40
C ASN A 168 0.32 -54.35 -18.43
N LEU A 169 0.13 -53.21 -17.76
CA LEU A 169 1.05 -52.73 -16.73
C LEU A 169 1.03 -53.65 -15.49
N MET A 170 -0.14 -53.99 -14.95
CA MET A 170 -0.24 -54.98 -13.86
C MET A 170 0.27 -56.35 -14.28
N GLY A 171 0.03 -56.73 -15.53
CA GLY A 171 0.56 -57.91 -16.18
C GLY A 171 2.08 -57.90 -16.16
N ALA A 172 2.74 -56.83 -16.62
CA ALA A 172 4.19 -56.68 -16.61
C ALA A 172 4.78 -56.71 -15.19
N ILE A 173 4.11 -56.10 -14.20
CA ILE A 173 4.54 -56.11 -12.80
C ILE A 173 4.38 -57.51 -12.16
N THR A 174 3.38 -58.29 -12.57
CA THR A 174 3.13 -59.64 -12.05
C THR A 174 3.83 -60.75 -12.85
N SER A 175 4.15 -60.50 -14.12
CA SER A 175 4.86 -61.44 -15.00
C SER A 175 6.38 -61.27 -14.93
N ASN A 176 6.89 -60.03 -14.82
CA ASN A 176 8.24 -59.73 -14.36
C ASN A 176 8.21 -59.41 -12.87
N GLY A 177 7.52 -60.23 -12.07
CA GLY A 177 7.46 -60.10 -10.61
C GLY A 177 8.80 -59.60 -10.11
N LEU A 178 8.84 -58.37 -9.57
CA LEU A 178 10.07 -57.68 -9.17
C LEU A 178 10.96 -58.70 -8.47
N ASP A 179 11.98 -59.16 -9.18
CA ASP A 179 12.87 -60.17 -8.62
C ASP A 179 13.62 -59.43 -7.53
N GLU A 180 13.29 -59.74 -6.27
CA GLU A 180 13.97 -59.17 -5.11
C GLU A 180 15.48 -59.28 -5.26
N GLN A 181 15.98 -60.28 -6.01
CA GLN A 181 17.41 -60.38 -6.33
C GLN A 181 17.91 -59.28 -7.28
N GLU A 182 17.21 -58.93 -8.37
CA GLU A 182 17.64 -57.85 -9.26
C GLU A 182 17.59 -56.47 -8.58
N LEU A 183 16.58 -56.23 -7.73
CA LEU A 183 16.50 -55.01 -6.92
C LEU A 183 17.64 -54.90 -5.91
N VAL A 184 17.97 -56.00 -5.23
CA VAL A 184 19.10 -56.06 -4.28
C VAL A 184 20.44 -55.96 -5.01
N GLN A 185 20.58 -56.58 -6.19
CA GLN A 185 21.80 -56.49 -7.01
C GLN A 185 22.05 -55.05 -7.48
N ALA A 186 21.02 -54.39 -8.00
CA ALA A 186 21.09 -53.00 -8.43
C ALA A 186 21.42 -52.05 -7.26
N TYR A 187 20.88 -52.32 -6.07
CA TYR A 187 21.21 -51.56 -4.86
C TYR A 187 22.67 -51.77 -4.41
N ILE A 188 23.18 -53.01 -4.45
CA ILE A 188 24.57 -53.32 -4.10
C ILE A 188 25.56 -52.72 -5.12
N GLU A 189 25.24 -52.74 -6.42
CA GLU A 189 26.04 -52.09 -7.46
C GLU A 189 26.05 -50.56 -7.32
N GLN A 190 24.91 -49.97 -6.94
CA GLN A 190 24.83 -48.54 -6.66
C GLN A 190 25.56 -48.14 -5.36
N ALA A 191 25.63 -49.02 -4.37
CA ALA A 191 26.40 -48.81 -3.15
C ALA A 191 27.92 -48.93 -3.41
N LYS A 192 28.35 -49.93 -4.18
CA LYS A 192 29.77 -50.12 -4.54
C LYS A 192 30.31 -48.99 -5.44
N SER A 193 29.51 -48.50 -6.38
CA SER A 193 29.91 -47.36 -7.23
C SER A 193 30.03 -46.04 -6.47
N LYS A 194 29.44 -45.92 -5.27
CA LYS A 194 29.64 -44.77 -4.37
C LYS A 194 30.90 -44.89 -3.52
N ASP A 195 31.33 -46.10 -3.16
CA ASP A 195 32.58 -46.31 -2.41
C ASP A 195 33.82 -46.16 -3.31
N GLU A 196 33.75 -46.52 -4.60
CA GLU A 196 34.85 -46.34 -5.57
C GLU A 196 35.05 -44.88 -6.05
N GLN A 197 34.16 -43.95 -5.68
CA GLN A 197 34.31 -42.51 -5.94
C GLN A 197 34.76 -41.72 -4.70
N ALA A 198 35.09 -42.39 -3.59
CA ALA A 198 35.51 -41.77 -2.33
C ALA A 198 36.96 -42.10 -1.91
N GLU A 199 37.78 -42.69 -2.80
CA GLU A 199 39.26 -42.75 -2.72
C GLU A 199 39.90 -41.78 -3.72
#